data_AF-A0A2N0ZYL5-F1
#
_entry.id   AF-A0A2N0ZYL5-F1
#
_cell.length_a   1.000
_cell.length_b   1.000
_cell.length_c   1.000
_cell.angle_alpha   90.00
_cell.angle_beta   90.00
_cell.angle_gamma   90.00
#
_symmetry.space_group_name_H-M   'P 1'
#
loop_
_entity.id
_entity.type
_entity.pdbx_description
1 polymer ?
#
loop_
_entity_poly.entity_id
_entity_poly.type
_entity_poly.pdbx_seq_one_letter_code
_entity_poly.pdbx_strand_id
1 'polypeptide(L)'
;MKRILMFTLSSVLSLSVNAGNITIEKNDSLIRNDVFDEKRARAEEYKLNEEERNAQNSRWSSSIDPSCGLLKNRYLLYFCASNRRYYKEYESGNRPQYRELSTSEVKKIRNTKD
;
A
#
# COMPACT_ATOMS: atom_id res chain seq x y z
N MET A 1 35.07 59.33 -52.42
CA MET A 1 34.20 59.33 -51.23
C MET A 1 33.85 57.91 -50.83
N LYS A 2 34.75 57.18 -50.14
CA LYS A 2 34.54 55.74 -49.78
C LYS A 2 34.91 55.41 -48.32
N ARG A 3 35.23 56.41 -47.50
CA ARG A 3 35.72 56.20 -46.11
C ARG A 3 34.70 56.49 -45.01
N ILE A 4 33.52 57.03 -45.35
CA ILE A 4 32.53 57.45 -44.35
C ILE A 4 31.62 56.28 -43.93
N LEU A 5 31.54 55.21 -44.73
CA LEU A 5 30.65 54.07 -44.45
C LEU A 5 31.14 53.14 -43.33
N MET A 6 32.42 53.24 -42.91
CA MET A 6 32.99 52.34 -41.91
C MET A 6 32.79 52.81 -40.46
N PHE A 7 32.52 54.10 -40.25
CA PHE A 7 32.34 54.66 -38.91
C PHE A 7 30.93 54.46 -38.36
N THR A 8 29.94 54.23 -39.21
CA THR A 8 28.54 54.02 -38.79
C THR A 8 28.24 52.58 -38.38
N LEU A 9 29.14 51.62 -38.68
CA LEU A 9 28.91 50.21 -38.33
C LEU A 9 29.36 49.86 -36.90
N SER A 10 30.26 50.66 -36.30
CA SER A 10 30.71 50.44 -34.91
C SER A 10 29.78 51.03 -33.84
N SER A 11 28.84 51.90 -34.20
CA SER A 11 27.96 52.54 -33.21
C SER A 11 26.70 51.74 -32.87
N VAL A 12 26.46 50.60 -33.53
CA VAL A 12 25.24 49.78 -33.31
C VAL A 12 25.49 48.62 -32.34
N LEU A 13 26.72 48.44 -31.86
CA LEU A 13 27.07 47.38 -30.89
C LEU A 13 26.90 47.78 -29.42
N SER A 14 26.28 48.92 -29.14
CA SER A 14 25.85 49.32 -27.79
C SER A 14 24.54 48.60 -27.42
N LEU A 15 24.55 47.26 -27.43
CA LEU A 15 23.51 46.48 -26.76
C LEU A 15 23.65 46.72 -25.25
N SER A 16 22.91 47.70 -24.76
CA SER A 16 22.59 47.91 -23.36
C SER A 16 21.79 46.69 -22.87
N VAL A 17 22.51 45.64 -22.47
CA VAL A 17 21.94 44.52 -21.74
C VAL A 17 21.63 45.03 -20.34
N ASN A 18 20.46 45.65 -20.20
CA ASN A 18 19.90 46.00 -18.92
C ASN A 18 19.55 44.67 -18.24
N ALA A 19 20.43 44.18 -17.37
CA ALA A 19 20.16 43.05 -16.50
C ALA A 19 19.10 43.51 -15.50
N GLY A 20 17.84 43.52 -15.95
CA GLY A 20 16.69 43.75 -15.11
C GLY A 20 16.77 42.82 -13.91
N ASN A 21 16.54 43.38 -12.73
CA ASN A 21 16.66 42.68 -11.45
C ASN A 21 15.80 41.41 -11.50
N ILE A 22 16.45 40.23 -11.58
CA ILE A 22 15.76 38.96 -11.52
C ILE A 22 15.46 38.70 -10.05
N THR A 23 14.31 39.19 -9.59
CA THR A 23 13.71 38.68 -8.35
C THR A 23 13.25 37.27 -8.62
N ILE A 24 14.08 36.29 -8.22
CA ILE A 24 13.62 34.92 -8.04
C ILE A 24 12.69 34.97 -6.83
N GLU A 25 11.39 35.13 -7.10
CA GLU A 25 10.38 34.78 -6.12
C GLU A 25 10.61 33.31 -5.80
N LYS A 26 11.18 33.04 -4.62
CA LYS A 26 11.06 31.72 -4.01
C LYS A 26 9.58 31.54 -3.78
N ASN A 27 8.89 30.97 -4.76
CA ASN A 27 7.68 30.22 -4.50
C ASN A 27 8.11 29.20 -3.48
N ASP A 28 7.80 29.47 -2.21
CA ASP A 28 7.82 28.47 -1.16
C ASP A 28 7.16 27.27 -1.78
N SER A 29 7.95 26.22 -2.04
CA SER A 29 7.40 24.99 -2.53
C SER A 29 6.47 24.55 -1.42
N LEU A 30 5.17 24.80 -1.62
CA LEU A 30 4.10 24.21 -0.86
C LEU A 30 4.26 22.71 -1.09
N ILE A 31 5.11 22.09 -0.28
CA ILE A 31 5.18 20.66 -0.13
C ILE A 31 3.74 20.30 0.22
N ARG A 32 3.01 19.77 -0.76
CA ARG A 32 1.59 19.40 -0.62
C ARG A 32 1.50 18.37 0.50
N ASN A 33 1.24 18.85 1.72
CA ASN A 33 1.09 18.02 2.90
C ASN A 33 -0.06 17.03 2.73
N ASP A 34 -1.06 17.37 1.89
CA ASP A 34 -2.20 16.53 1.55
C ASP A 34 -1.79 15.11 1.10
N VAL A 35 -0.73 14.99 0.30
CA VAL A 35 -0.24 13.70 -0.20
C VAL A 35 0.46 12.89 0.90
N PHE A 36 1.14 13.58 1.82
CA PHE A 36 1.79 12.93 2.96
C PHE A 36 0.76 12.51 4.01
N ASP A 37 -0.28 13.31 4.22
CA ASP A 37 -1.36 13.01 5.14
C ASP A 37 -2.24 11.87 4.62
N GLU A 38 -2.53 11.82 3.32
CA GLU A 38 -3.22 10.67 2.69
C GLU A 38 -2.39 9.39 2.82
N LYS A 39 -1.07 9.47 2.59
CA LYS A 39 -0.17 8.32 2.76
C LYS A 39 -0.09 7.87 4.22
N ARG A 40 -0.10 8.80 5.17
CA ARG A 40 -0.10 8.50 6.60
C ARG A 40 -1.40 7.80 7.00
N ALA A 41 -2.55 8.31 6.60
CA ALA A 41 -3.85 7.70 6.86
C ALA A 41 -3.92 6.27 6.31
N ARG A 42 -3.46 6.07 5.06
CA ARG A 42 -3.40 4.73 4.46
C ARG A 42 -2.45 3.79 5.22
N ALA A 43 -1.29 4.28 5.67
CA ALA A 43 -0.33 3.48 6.44
C ALA A 43 -0.89 3.09 7.82
N GLU A 44 -1.62 3.98 8.48
CA GLU A 44 -2.29 3.70 9.75
C GLU A 44 -3.40 2.67 9.58
N GLU A 45 -4.19 2.76 8.50
CA GLU A 45 -5.19 1.75 8.15
C GLU A 45 -4.54 0.37 7.93
N TYR A 46 -3.43 0.30 7.19
CA TYR A 46 -2.69 -0.95 7.02
C TYR A 46 -2.16 -1.50 8.35
N LYS A 47 -1.66 -0.64 9.23
CA LYS A 47 -1.17 -1.03 10.56
C LYS A 47 -2.30 -1.63 11.41
N LEU A 48 -3.46 -0.99 11.46
CA LEU A 48 -4.62 -1.47 12.21
C LEU A 48 -5.10 -2.82 11.69
N ASN A 49 -5.18 -2.99 10.37
CA ASN A 49 -5.57 -4.24 9.75
C ASN A 49 -4.57 -5.38 10.03
N GLU A 50 -3.27 -5.08 10.11
CA GLU A 50 -2.25 -6.08 10.41
C GLU A 50 -2.24 -6.44 11.91
N GLU A 51 -2.47 -5.48 12.80
CA GLU A 51 -2.67 -5.73 14.24
C GLU A 51 -3.91 -6.59 14.49
N GLU A 52 -5.03 -6.31 13.80
CA GLU A 52 -6.23 -7.13 13.86
C GLU A 52 -5.96 -8.56 13.34
N ARG A 53 -5.25 -8.70 12.22
CA ARG A 53 -4.81 -10.00 11.69
C ARG A 53 -3.96 -10.77 12.70
N ASN A 54 -2.99 -10.11 13.33
CA ASN A 54 -2.10 -10.77 14.30
C ASN A 54 -2.85 -11.20 15.56
N ALA A 55 -3.80 -10.40 16.04
CA ALA A 55 -4.69 -10.78 17.13
C ALA A 55 -5.55 -12.00 16.76
N GLN A 56 -6.08 -12.04 15.52
CA GLN A 56 -6.91 -13.14 15.02
C GLN A 56 -6.10 -14.42 14.70
N ASN A 57 -4.84 -14.29 14.29
CA ASN A 57 -3.94 -15.40 13.96
C ASN A 57 -3.36 -16.13 15.19
N SER A 58 -3.75 -15.77 16.40
CA SER A 58 -3.16 -16.32 17.64
C SER A 58 -3.60 -17.74 17.98
N ARG A 59 -4.62 -18.31 17.32
CA ARG A 59 -5.19 -19.63 17.66
C ARG A 59 -4.80 -20.72 16.68
N TRP A 60 -3.61 -21.25 16.89
CA TRP A 60 -3.12 -22.47 16.24
C TRP A 60 -3.33 -23.67 17.17
N SER A 61 -3.72 -24.79 16.57
CA SER A 61 -3.88 -26.08 17.26
C SER A 61 -3.22 -27.19 16.45
N SER A 62 -2.60 -28.15 17.12
CA SER A 62 -2.08 -29.37 16.51
C SER A 62 -3.17 -30.41 16.26
N SER A 63 -4.37 -30.22 16.81
CA SER A 63 -5.50 -31.13 16.68
C SER A 63 -6.83 -30.38 16.69
N ILE A 64 -7.80 -30.88 15.95
CA ILE A 64 -9.20 -30.49 16.04
C ILE A 64 -10.02 -31.67 16.55
N ASP A 65 -11.25 -31.39 17.00
CA ASP A 65 -12.16 -32.42 17.46
C ASP A 65 -12.44 -33.42 16.31
N PRO A 66 -12.41 -34.75 16.56
CA PRO A 66 -12.73 -35.75 15.53
C PRO A 66 -14.12 -35.56 14.89
N SER A 67 -15.05 -34.89 15.59
CA SER A 67 -16.38 -34.56 15.08
C SER A 67 -16.41 -33.40 14.07
N CYS A 68 -15.28 -32.74 13.81
CA CYS A 68 -15.19 -31.68 12.81
C CYS A 68 -15.30 -32.25 11.39
N GLY A 69 -16.32 -31.82 10.66
CA GLY A 69 -16.54 -32.23 9.28
C GLY A 69 -15.70 -31.42 8.30
N LEU A 70 -15.11 -32.09 7.29
CA LEU A 70 -14.44 -31.43 6.18
C LEU A 70 -15.48 -30.81 5.23
N LEU A 71 -15.41 -29.50 5.03
CA LEU A 71 -16.35 -28.74 4.19
C LEU A 71 -15.86 -28.49 2.77
N LYS A 72 -14.56 -28.20 2.59
CA LYS A 72 -13.95 -27.96 1.27
C LYS A 72 -12.58 -28.61 1.21
N ASN A 73 -12.44 -29.66 0.39
CA ASN A 73 -11.20 -30.44 0.26
C ASN A 73 -10.04 -29.59 -0.28
N ARG A 74 -10.28 -28.75 -1.30
CA ARG A 74 -9.22 -27.94 -1.94
C ARG A 74 -8.52 -26.98 -0.99
N TYR A 75 -9.23 -26.53 0.05
CA TYR A 75 -8.72 -25.56 1.02
C TYR A 75 -8.50 -26.18 2.41
N LEU A 76 -8.65 -27.50 2.54
CA LEU A 76 -8.58 -28.26 3.80
C LEU A 76 -9.33 -27.55 4.95
N LEU A 77 -10.59 -27.21 4.68
CA LEU A 77 -11.40 -26.38 5.56
C LEU A 77 -12.40 -27.24 6.34
N TYR A 78 -12.33 -27.16 7.66
CA TYR A 78 -13.11 -27.96 8.59
C TYR A 78 -14.10 -27.09 9.36
N PHE A 79 -15.27 -27.64 9.66
CA PHE A 79 -16.25 -27.03 10.55
C PHE A 79 -16.56 -27.94 11.72
N CYS A 80 -16.42 -27.40 12.92
CA CYS A 80 -16.64 -28.10 14.16
C CYS A 80 -18.00 -27.69 14.74
N ALA A 81 -18.97 -28.61 14.76
CA ALA A 81 -20.29 -28.34 15.30
C ALA A 81 -20.26 -28.07 16.83
N SER A 82 -19.30 -28.69 17.54
CA SER A 82 -19.14 -28.59 19.00
C SER A 82 -18.91 -27.16 19.49
N ASN A 83 -18.14 -26.37 18.74
CA ASN A 83 -17.81 -24.98 19.09
C ASN A 83 -18.27 -23.96 18.04
N ARG A 84 -18.93 -24.42 16.97
CA ARG A 84 -19.38 -23.63 15.81
C ARG A 84 -18.27 -22.82 15.12
N ARG A 85 -17.02 -23.30 15.18
CA ARG A 85 -15.85 -22.64 14.58
C ARG A 85 -15.40 -23.33 13.30
N TYR A 86 -14.68 -22.56 12.49
CA TYR A 86 -14.07 -23.04 11.27
C TYR A 86 -12.56 -23.10 11.44
N TYR A 87 -11.94 -24.14 10.92
CA TYR A 87 -10.51 -24.36 10.96
C TYR A 87 -9.99 -24.57 9.56
N LYS A 88 -8.79 -24.09 9.30
CA LYS A 88 -8.05 -24.39 8.08
C LYS A 88 -6.80 -25.17 8.44
N GLU A 89 -6.64 -26.33 7.81
CA GLU A 89 -5.44 -27.11 7.94
C GLU A 89 -4.32 -26.51 7.08
N TYR A 90 -3.11 -26.55 7.64
CA TYR A 90 -1.86 -26.22 7.01
C TYR A 90 -0.95 -27.43 7.18
N GLU A 91 -0.46 -27.97 6.06
CA GLU A 91 0.57 -29.00 6.05
C GLU A 91 1.91 -28.33 6.39
N SER A 92 2.27 -28.33 7.68
CA SER A 92 3.54 -27.80 8.17
C SER A 92 4.44 -28.96 8.60
N GLY A 93 5.24 -29.46 7.65
CA GLY A 93 6.12 -30.62 7.86
C GLY A 93 5.35 -31.94 7.99
N ASN A 94 5.67 -32.75 9.01
CA ASN A 94 5.12 -34.10 9.21
C ASN A 94 3.85 -34.17 10.08
N ARG A 95 3.30 -33.03 10.52
CA ARG A 95 2.09 -33.01 11.36
C ARG A 95 1.11 -31.94 10.86
N PRO A 96 -0.19 -32.26 10.81
CA PRO A 96 -1.19 -31.26 10.44
C PRO A 96 -1.25 -30.17 11.51
N GLN A 97 -1.37 -28.91 11.06
CA GLN A 97 -1.62 -27.77 11.93
C GLN A 97 -2.93 -27.10 11.53
N TYR A 98 -3.74 -26.76 12.51
CA TYR A 98 -5.05 -26.17 12.30
C TYR A 98 -5.07 -24.75 12.83
N ARG A 99 -5.37 -23.79 11.96
CA ARG A 99 -5.61 -22.40 12.36
C ARG A 99 -7.11 -22.15 12.42
N GLU A 100 -7.58 -21.59 13.52
CA GLU A 100 -8.95 -21.10 13.59
C GLU A 100 -9.13 -19.92 12.62
N LEU A 101 -10.19 -19.96 11.82
CA LEU A 101 -10.51 -18.90 10.87
C LEU A 101 -11.27 -17.77 11.55
N SER A 102 -10.89 -16.53 11.23
CA SER A 102 -11.62 -15.38 11.72
C SER A 102 -12.97 -15.20 11.01
N THR A 103 -13.85 -14.40 11.59
CA THR A 103 -15.18 -14.14 11.02
C THR A 103 -15.11 -13.50 9.64
N SER A 104 -14.11 -12.65 9.38
CA SER A 104 -13.90 -12.01 8.09
C SER A 104 -13.45 -13.01 7.02
N GLU A 105 -12.59 -13.97 7.37
CA GLU A 105 -12.17 -15.05 6.49
C GLU A 105 -13.35 -15.99 6.14
N VAL A 106 -14.13 -16.38 7.14
CA VAL A 106 -15.33 -17.22 6.93
C VAL A 106 -16.33 -16.54 5.98
N LYS A 107 -16.54 -15.22 6.13
CA LYS A 107 -17.39 -14.44 5.22
C LYS A 107 -16.86 -14.46 3.78
N LYS A 108 -15.56 -14.26 3.58
CA LYS A 108 -14.92 -14.33 2.24
C LYS A 108 -15.13 -15.70 1.59
N ILE A 109 -14.94 -16.77 2.36
CA ILE A 109 -15.10 -18.14 1.87
C ILE A 109 -16.55 -18.43 1.48
N ARG A 110 -17.54 -17.99 2.27
CA ARG A 110 -18.98 -18.14 1.92
C ARG A 110 -19.37 -17.40 0.66
N ASN A 111 -18.77 -16.23 0.42
CA ASN A 111 -19.06 -15.42 -0.76
C ASN A 111 -18.36 -15.95 -2.02
N THR A 112 -17.33 -16.79 -1.86
CA THR A 112 -16.67 -17.46 -2.97
C THR A 112 -17.55 -18.64 -3.38
N LYS A 113 -18.48 -18.40 -4.31
CA LYS A 113 -19.20 -19.49 -5.01
C LYS A 113 -18.16 -20.33 -5.75
N ASP A 114 -18.17 -21.63 -5.50
CA ASP A 114 -17.43 -22.60 -6.31
C ASP A 114 -18.07 -22.71 -7.71
#